data_AF-A0A8J6CD85-F1
#
_entry.id   AF-A0A8J6CD85-F1
#
_cell.length_a   1.000
_cell.length_b   1.000
_cell.length_c   1.000
_cell.angle_alpha   90.00
_cell.angle_beta   90.00
_cell.angle_gamma   90.00
#
_symmetry.space_group_name_H-M   'P 1'
#
loop_
_entity.id
_entity.type
_entity.pdbx_description
1 polymer ?
#
loop_
_entity_poly.entity_id
_entity_poly.type
_entity_poly.pdbx_seq_one_letter_code
_entity_poly.pdbx_strand_id
1 'polypeptide(L)'
;MGNTQTIYLPPWEPTTDEEKARAEEYTEAVRSISLVARHFVEPDPVVDSPDFPFDWQTHRAFAESAYRNDTRLYKLLPRLVPKHVSEEDFWRNYFSHVYAVKCRFANSPPALPEPPTAPPTAPLPGVVVADSGAARLTRAASLTSQLPYPERFELALKYVREGPSLPDDAAPGDRILMDVLSQQATIGQCNAPRPGLFDGAEAKARHDAWQKLGSMSKHEAMHLYVQALEIFRKDWVLWDGLQITPDMVKRADAVATPKRALPDGLPSPAADGASAAHERQPPPNNGAVAGAPSSPPSLPRTPAALASAAGTSSAHHAENGGIVQSPRHKERMSIFLLDISPSSRAVALLLEMLPAARHVRTITVSRISELPEPVQKGCAKLPLLVEEQHGFELWDAHAIMGYLVEKYAPAAGPAPTASFFLPRDCEGKAKVQQFLAYRQATLWPAVRDHVFAQLFPSSPVCPVSRGSALREYVENGERRLQMELNRLNTVFLDEMPFLAGDKPSAADISCACAVSLLDWVSSPRVEQYPNVAVWFTAVSLFPGYKETAIAHKQFATTPNDVQQGHFALALIE
;
A
#
# COMPACT_ATOMS: atom_id res chain seq x y z
N MET A 1 31.93 -17.18 -35.79
CA MET A 1 32.46 -15.86 -35.39
C MET A 1 31.70 -15.46 -34.14
N GLY A 2 32.42 -15.27 -33.02
CA GLY A 2 31.83 -15.15 -31.69
C GLY A 2 30.98 -13.88 -31.56
N ASN A 3 29.74 -14.04 -31.12
CA ASN A 3 28.88 -12.93 -30.75
C ASN A 3 29.32 -12.50 -29.33
N THR A 4 30.26 -11.56 -29.25
CA THR A 4 30.57 -10.87 -27.98
C THR A 4 29.31 -10.16 -27.55
N GLN A 5 28.56 -10.75 -26.61
CA GLN A 5 27.51 -10.05 -25.88
C GLN A 5 28.20 -8.97 -25.05
N THR A 6 28.22 -7.74 -25.57
CA THR A 6 28.60 -6.56 -24.80
C THR A 6 27.60 -6.43 -23.66
N ILE A 7 28.04 -6.69 -22.42
CA ILE A 7 27.23 -6.50 -21.22
C ILE A 7 27.15 -4.99 -20.97
N TYR A 8 25.98 -4.41 -21.22
CA TYR A 8 25.74 -2.99 -20.95
C TYR A 8 25.44 -2.79 -19.47
N LEU A 9 26.34 -2.09 -18.80
CA LEU A 9 26.20 -1.76 -17.38
C LEU A 9 24.99 -0.81 -17.19
N PRO A 10 24.23 -0.98 -16.10
CA PRO A 10 23.15 -0.07 -15.76
C PRO A 10 23.64 1.39 -15.63
N PRO A 11 22.77 2.39 -15.85
CA PRO A 11 23.15 3.81 -15.83
C PRO A 11 23.72 4.31 -14.49
N TRP A 12 23.42 3.61 -13.39
CA TRP A 12 23.88 3.93 -12.04
C TRP A 12 25.23 3.33 -11.69
N GLU A 13 25.88 2.58 -12.59
CA GLU A 13 27.24 2.10 -12.35
C GLU A 13 28.27 3.19 -12.68
N PRO A 14 29.18 3.52 -11.74
CA PRO A 14 30.18 4.56 -11.94
C PRO A 14 31.26 4.11 -12.93
N THR A 15 31.49 4.93 -13.94
CA THR A 15 32.42 4.67 -15.05
C THR A 15 33.70 5.51 -14.95
N THR A 16 33.61 6.77 -14.51
CA THR A 16 34.77 7.67 -14.36
C THR A 16 35.41 7.56 -12.99
N ASP A 17 36.64 8.06 -12.85
CA ASP A 17 37.37 8.01 -11.58
C ASP A 17 36.72 8.92 -10.51
N GLU A 18 36.07 10.01 -10.93
CA GLU A 18 35.29 10.89 -10.05
C GLU A 18 33.99 10.22 -9.59
N GLU A 19 33.29 9.51 -10.48
CA GLU A 19 32.10 8.74 -10.16
C GLU A 19 32.44 7.59 -9.18
N LYS A 20 33.57 6.91 -9.40
CA LYS A 20 34.04 5.82 -8.52
C LYS A 20 34.46 6.31 -7.14
N ALA A 21 35.02 7.52 -7.05
CA ALA A 21 35.37 8.12 -5.76
C ALA A 21 34.14 8.38 -4.87
N ARG A 22 32.96 8.55 -5.47
CA ARG A 22 31.67 8.78 -4.78
C ARG A 22 30.60 7.77 -5.23
N ALA A 23 30.99 6.50 -5.37
CA ALA A 23 30.19 5.46 -6.00
C ALA A 23 28.81 5.26 -5.37
N GLU A 24 28.72 5.26 -4.03
CA GLU A 24 27.44 5.09 -3.31
C GLU A 24 26.49 6.27 -3.55
N GLU A 25 26.99 7.51 -3.43
CA GLU A 25 26.21 8.72 -3.67
C GLU A 25 25.75 8.84 -5.13
N TYR A 26 26.62 8.48 -6.08
CA TYR A 26 26.31 8.47 -7.51
C TYR A 26 25.22 7.44 -7.83
N THR A 27 25.36 6.22 -7.32
CA THR A 27 24.39 5.12 -7.53
C THR A 27 23.02 5.48 -6.98
N GLU A 28 22.96 6.02 -5.76
CA GLU A 28 21.72 6.46 -5.11
C GLU A 28 21.07 7.61 -5.89
N ALA A 29 21.85 8.60 -6.33
CA ALA A 29 21.35 9.73 -7.10
C ALA A 29 20.70 9.29 -8.43
N VAL A 30 21.35 8.41 -9.19
CA VAL A 30 20.78 7.90 -10.46
C VAL A 30 19.55 7.02 -10.20
N ARG A 31 19.54 6.18 -9.16
CA ARG A 31 18.37 5.36 -8.81
C ARG A 31 17.18 6.20 -8.34
N SER A 32 17.44 7.33 -7.68
CA SER A 32 16.38 8.23 -7.21
C SER A 32 15.59 8.89 -8.34
N ILE A 33 16.14 8.94 -9.57
CA ILE A 33 15.43 9.49 -10.75
C ILE A 33 14.12 8.72 -10.97
N SER A 34 14.13 7.40 -10.76
CA SER A 34 12.96 6.52 -10.90
C SER A 34 11.84 6.78 -9.88
N LEU A 35 12.12 7.49 -8.78
CA LEU A 35 11.13 7.82 -7.75
C LEU A 35 10.13 8.89 -8.20
N VAL A 36 10.52 9.73 -9.17
CA VAL A 36 9.73 10.89 -9.55
C VAL A 36 9.27 10.73 -10.99
N ALA A 37 8.00 10.38 -11.17
CA ALA A 37 7.40 10.11 -12.49
C ALA A 37 7.54 11.29 -13.48
N ARG A 38 7.61 12.54 -12.99
CA ARG A 38 7.76 13.73 -13.84
C ARG A 38 9.06 13.71 -14.66
N HIS A 39 10.13 13.10 -14.17
CA HIS A 39 11.43 13.02 -14.86
C HIS A 39 11.38 12.22 -16.18
N PHE A 40 10.30 11.46 -16.40
CA PHE A 40 10.09 10.67 -17.61
C PHE A 40 9.24 11.42 -18.66
N VAL A 41 8.56 12.49 -18.25
CA VAL A 41 7.69 13.31 -19.12
C VAL A 41 8.36 14.65 -19.44
N GLU A 42 9.12 15.20 -18.49
CA GLU A 42 9.82 16.48 -18.63
C GLU A 42 11.34 16.25 -18.66
N PRO A 43 12.06 16.73 -19.70
CA PRO A 43 13.51 16.68 -19.74
C PRO A 43 14.14 17.61 -18.71
N ASP A 44 15.36 17.30 -18.30
CA ASP A 44 16.19 18.23 -17.55
C ASP A 44 16.69 19.36 -18.46
N PRO A 45 16.88 20.60 -17.96
CA PRO A 45 17.43 21.71 -18.75
C PRO A 45 18.77 21.42 -19.45
N VAL A 46 19.52 20.41 -19.01
CA VAL A 46 20.75 19.98 -19.72
C VAL A 46 20.49 19.43 -21.13
N VAL A 47 19.26 19.11 -21.52
CA VAL A 47 18.93 18.71 -22.91
C VAL A 47 19.25 19.80 -23.92
N ASP A 48 19.16 21.08 -23.51
CA ASP A 48 19.48 22.22 -24.37
C ASP A 48 21.00 22.46 -24.49
N SER A 49 21.81 21.70 -23.75
CA SER A 49 23.27 21.78 -23.84
C SER A 49 23.76 21.09 -25.12
N PRO A 50 24.69 21.70 -25.89
CA PRO A 50 25.29 21.07 -27.07
C PRO A 50 26.09 19.81 -26.72
N ASP A 51 26.38 19.58 -25.44
CA ASP A 51 27.17 18.46 -24.95
C ASP A 51 26.32 17.27 -24.49
N PHE A 52 24.98 17.33 -24.51
CA PHE A 52 24.12 16.20 -24.13
C PHE A 52 24.07 15.15 -25.26
N PRO A 53 24.70 13.96 -25.08
CA PRO A 53 24.80 12.98 -26.15
C PRO A 53 23.64 12.00 -26.03
N PHE A 54 22.50 12.28 -26.69
CA PHE A 54 21.39 11.32 -26.78
C PHE A 54 21.11 10.92 -28.22
N ASP A 55 21.21 9.62 -28.47
CA ASP A 55 20.81 8.97 -29.71
C ASP A 55 20.12 7.65 -29.36
N TRP A 56 18.90 7.46 -29.87
CA TRP A 56 18.06 6.32 -29.52
C TRP A 56 18.71 4.98 -29.90
N GLN A 57 19.35 4.90 -31.07
CA GLN A 57 19.96 3.67 -31.56
C GLN A 57 21.10 3.21 -30.66
N THR A 58 21.88 4.15 -30.14
CA THR A 58 23.01 3.90 -29.25
C THR A 58 22.57 3.67 -27.80
N HIS A 59 21.53 4.36 -27.33
CA HIS A 59 21.10 4.33 -25.92
C HIS A 59 20.12 3.20 -25.58
N ARG A 60 19.53 2.55 -26.60
CA ARG A 60 18.58 1.45 -26.40
C ARG A 60 19.13 0.33 -25.51
N ALA A 61 20.39 -0.05 -25.68
CA ALA A 61 20.99 -1.12 -24.89
C ALA A 61 21.14 -0.76 -23.40
N PHE A 62 21.42 0.51 -23.10
CA PHE A 62 21.45 1.03 -21.73
C PHE A 62 20.04 1.15 -21.13
N ALA A 63 19.06 1.54 -21.94
CA ALA A 63 17.65 1.56 -21.54
C ALA A 63 17.14 0.15 -21.18
N GLU A 64 17.47 -0.86 -21.98
CA GLU A 64 17.12 -2.26 -21.69
C GLU A 64 17.78 -2.77 -20.40
N SER A 65 19.02 -2.37 -20.13
CA SER A 65 19.71 -2.68 -18.88
C SER A 65 19.06 -2.00 -17.68
N ALA A 66 18.72 -0.72 -17.79
CA ALA A 66 17.99 0.01 -16.75
C ALA A 66 16.63 -0.63 -16.47
N TYR A 67 15.87 -0.95 -17.51
CA TYR A 67 14.54 -1.55 -17.42
C TYR A 67 14.55 -2.93 -16.74
N ARG A 68 15.54 -3.78 -17.01
CA ARG A 68 15.65 -5.12 -16.40
C ARG A 68 16.02 -5.08 -14.92
N ASN A 69 16.76 -4.06 -14.50
CA ASN A 69 17.32 -3.98 -13.15
C ASN A 69 16.57 -3.00 -12.24
N ASP A 70 15.64 -2.20 -12.77
CA ASP A 70 14.77 -1.31 -12.00
C ASP A 70 13.29 -1.75 -12.12
N THR A 71 12.76 -2.30 -11.03
CA THR A 71 11.38 -2.76 -10.95
C THR A 71 10.34 -1.64 -11.07
N ARG A 72 10.74 -0.37 -10.90
CA ARG A 72 9.86 0.79 -11.09
C ARG A 72 9.72 1.15 -12.56
N LEU A 73 10.81 1.08 -13.34
CA LEU A 73 10.76 1.31 -14.78
C LEU A 73 9.85 0.30 -15.48
N TYR A 74 9.82 -0.94 -14.99
CA TYR A 74 8.86 -1.98 -15.42
C TYR A 74 7.39 -1.53 -15.29
N LYS A 75 7.05 -0.81 -14.22
CA LYS A 75 5.70 -0.31 -13.96
C LYS A 75 5.40 1.01 -14.68
N LEU A 76 6.38 1.91 -14.80
CA LEU A 76 6.21 3.26 -15.35
C LEU A 76 6.09 3.27 -16.88
N LEU A 77 6.91 2.48 -17.57
CA LEU A 77 6.98 2.46 -19.03
C LEU A 77 5.62 2.14 -19.71
N PRO A 78 4.87 1.09 -19.35
CA PRO A 78 3.56 0.80 -19.97
C PRO A 78 2.45 1.80 -19.59
N ARG A 79 2.67 2.65 -18.59
CA ARG A 79 1.69 3.67 -18.15
C ARG A 79 1.88 4.98 -18.90
N LEU A 80 3.14 5.37 -19.10
CA LEU A 80 3.51 6.65 -19.72
C LEU A 80 3.63 6.54 -21.24
N VAL A 81 4.06 5.39 -21.76
CA VAL A 81 4.20 5.15 -23.20
C VAL A 81 3.03 4.27 -23.71
N PRO A 82 2.34 4.64 -24.80
CA PRO A 82 2.48 5.86 -25.60
C PRO A 82 1.55 7.01 -25.11
N LYS A 83 0.86 6.85 -23.98
CA LYS A 83 -0.26 7.72 -23.57
C LYS A 83 0.13 9.18 -23.30
N HIS A 84 1.33 9.40 -22.75
CA HIS A 84 1.80 10.72 -22.30
C HIS A 84 3.09 11.16 -23.00
N VAL A 85 3.91 10.21 -23.46
CA VAL A 85 5.21 10.47 -24.08
C VAL A 85 5.57 9.29 -25.00
N SER A 86 6.32 9.53 -26.09
CA SER A 86 6.80 8.44 -26.93
C SER A 86 7.89 7.64 -26.20
N GLU A 87 8.16 6.40 -26.62
CA GLU A 87 9.22 5.59 -26.00
C GLU A 87 10.60 6.29 -26.11
N GLU A 88 10.87 6.90 -27.26
CA GLU A 88 12.10 7.63 -27.50
C GLU A 88 12.22 8.87 -26.60
N ASP A 89 11.14 9.64 -26.49
CA ASP A 89 11.10 10.82 -25.61
C ASP A 89 11.20 10.44 -24.13
N PHE A 90 10.58 9.32 -23.73
CA PHE A 90 10.64 8.78 -22.36
C PHE A 90 12.09 8.51 -21.95
N TRP A 91 12.82 7.82 -22.81
CA TRP A 91 14.23 7.51 -22.55
C TRP A 91 15.11 8.74 -22.70
N ARG A 92 14.85 9.65 -23.65
CA ARG A 92 15.57 10.92 -23.76
C ARG A 92 15.49 11.72 -22.47
N ASN A 93 14.29 11.87 -21.92
CA ASN A 93 14.06 12.58 -20.68
C ASN A 93 14.79 11.89 -19.52
N TYR A 94 14.65 10.57 -19.37
CA TYR A 94 15.38 9.81 -18.35
C TYR A 94 16.90 10.02 -18.43
N PHE A 95 17.48 9.87 -19.62
CA PHE A 95 18.93 10.03 -19.80
C PHE A 95 19.39 11.48 -19.63
N SER A 96 18.54 12.48 -19.83
CA SER A 96 18.88 13.87 -19.49
C SER A 96 19.07 14.09 -17.99
N HIS A 97 18.22 13.49 -17.16
CA HIS A 97 18.36 13.54 -15.70
C HIS A 97 19.59 12.76 -15.24
N VAL A 98 19.89 11.62 -15.87
CA VAL A 98 21.13 10.87 -15.63
C VAL A 98 22.35 11.72 -15.99
N TYR A 99 22.32 12.42 -17.12
CA TYR A 99 23.41 13.29 -17.56
C TYR A 99 23.59 14.48 -16.62
N ALA A 100 22.51 15.09 -16.13
CA ALA A 100 22.58 16.16 -15.13
C ALA A 100 23.27 15.68 -13.83
N VAL A 101 22.99 14.45 -13.38
CA VAL A 101 23.69 13.83 -12.26
C VAL A 101 25.18 13.67 -12.59
N LYS A 102 25.53 13.18 -13.78
CA LYS A 102 26.95 13.06 -14.20
C LYS A 102 27.67 14.41 -14.20
N CYS A 103 27.08 15.45 -14.78
CA CYS A 103 27.66 16.80 -14.79
C CYS A 103 27.85 17.35 -13.38
N ARG A 104 26.92 17.10 -12.46
CA ARG A 104 27.05 17.52 -11.06
C ARG A 104 28.26 16.87 -10.37
N PHE A 105 28.52 15.60 -10.63
CA PHE A 105 29.65 14.89 -10.04
C PHE A 105 30.99 15.28 -10.69
N ALA A 106 31.00 15.55 -12.01
CA ALA A 106 32.18 16.07 -12.70
C ALA A 106 32.57 17.49 -12.25
N ASN A 107 31.59 18.35 -11.94
CA ASN A 107 31.82 19.74 -11.56
C ASN A 107 32.01 19.98 -10.05
N SER A 108 31.90 18.94 -9.21
CA SER A 108 32.14 18.99 -7.76
C SER A 108 33.27 18.04 -7.38
N PRO A 109 34.55 18.45 -7.51
CA PRO A 109 35.68 17.65 -7.08
C PRO A 109 35.65 17.42 -5.56
N PRO A 110 36.23 16.30 -5.06
CA PRO A 110 36.33 16.03 -3.63
C PRO A 110 37.09 17.16 -2.94
N ALA A 111 36.56 17.66 -1.83
CA ALA A 111 37.23 18.66 -1.01
C ALA A 111 38.62 18.15 -0.61
N LEU A 112 39.66 18.95 -0.86
CA LEU A 112 41.02 18.64 -0.40
C LEU A 112 41.02 18.47 1.12
N PRO A 113 41.83 17.55 1.68
CA PRO A 113 41.98 17.42 3.12
C PRO A 113 42.56 18.73 3.69
N GLU A 114 41.81 19.41 4.56
CA GLU A 114 42.27 20.63 5.22
C GLU A 114 43.48 20.35 6.12
N PRO A 115 44.46 21.28 6.21
CA PRO A 115 45.62 21.11 7.08
C PRO A 115 45.20 21.09 8.56
N PRO A 116 45.94 20.37 9.43
CA PRO A 116 45.58 20.21 10.82
C PRO A 116 45.66 21.55 11.56
N THR A 117 44.50 22.10 11.91
CA THR A 117 44.40 23.22 12.83
C THR A 117 44.64 22.75 14.26
N ALA A 118 45.37 23.58 15.01
CA ALA A 118 45.86 23.38 16.36
C ALA A 118 44.76 22.92 17.36
N PRO A 119 45.14 22.20 18.44
CA PRO A 119 44.17 21.53 19.31
C PRO A 119 43.34 22.54 20.11
N PRO A 120 42.02 22.31 20.27
CA PRO A 120 41.24 23.05 21.23
C PRO A 120 41.54 22.52 22.65
N THR A 121 41.77 23.48 23.53
CA THR A 121 41.84 23.38 24.98
C THR A 121 40.71 22.51 25.54
N ALA A 122 41.08 21.65 26.50
CA ALA A 122 40.22 20.68 27.17
C ALA A 122 38.91 21.26 27.74
N PRO A 123 37.84 20.44 27.77
CA PRO A 123 36.93 20.40 28.89
C PRO A 123 36.99 19.06 29.66
N LEU A 124 36.49 19.16 30.88
CA LEU A 124 36.55 18.26 32.03
C LEU A 124 36.12 16.80 31.79
N PRO A 125 36.54 15.86 32.66
CA PRO A 125 36.23 14.44 32.51
C PRO A 125 34.80 14.13 32.94
N GLY A 126 34.11 13.31 32.16
CA GLY A 126 32.94 12.54 32.63
C GLY A 126 31.68 12.67 31.79
N VAL A 127 31.70 12.17 30.54
CA VAL A 127 30.52 11.54 29.94
C VAL A 127 31.02 10.35 29.11
N VAL A 128 30.66 9.14 29.54
CA VAL A 128 30.82 7.93 28.74
C VAL A 128 29.84 8.04 27.57
N VAL A 129 30.33 8.36 26.38
CA VAL A 129 29.50 8.36 25.17
C VAL A 129 29.23 6.89 24.81
N ALA A 130 27.97 6.49 24.92
CA ALA A 130 27.50 5.22 24.43
C ALA A 130 27.73 5.13 22.92
N ASP A 131 28.43 4.06 22.52
CA ASP A 131 28.69 3.65 21.15
C ASP A 131 27.40 3.69 20.31
N SER A 132 27.39 4.53 19.27
CA SER A 132 26.19 4.80 18.49
C SER A 132 25.75 3.56 17.71
N GLY A 133 24.50 3.13 17.87
CA GLY A 133 23.96 1.91 17.22
C GLY A 133 24.17 1.83 15.72
N ALA A 134 24.31 2.98 15.03
CA ALA A 134 24.68 3.06 13.61
C ALA A 134 26.06 2.46 13.31
N ALA A 135 27.07 2.68 14.16
CA ALA A 135 28.42 2.13 13.96
C ALA A 135 28.46 0.60 14.16
N ARG A 136 27.64 0.08 15.09
CA ARG A 136 27.46 -1.37 15.27
C ARG A 136 26.73 -2.01 14.09
N LEU A 137 25.68 -1.38 13.59
CA LEU A 137 24.92 -1.83 12.41
C LEU A 137 25.80 -1.91 11.16
N THR A 138 26.60 -0.87 10.87
CA THR A 138 27.51 -0.86 9.72
C THR A 138 28.58 -1.95 9.83
N ARG A 139 29.12 -2.18 11.03
CA ARG A 139 30.11 -3.24 11.28
C ARG A 139 29.50 -4.64 11.16
N ALA A 140 28.29 -4.86 11.65
CA ALA A 140 27.62 -6.17 11.58
C ALA A 140 27.03 -6.49 10.20
N ALA A 141 26.54 -5.49 9.47
CA ALA A 141 26.13 -5.63 8.07
C ALA A 141 27.33 -5.98 7.18
N SER A 142 28.50 -5.37 7.44
CA SER A 142 29.76 -5.71 6.75
C SER A 142 30.28 -7.11 7.10
N LEU A 143 30.09 -7.58 8.34
CA LEU A 143 30.51 -8.92 8.77
C LEU A 143 29.65 -10.05 8.16
N THR A 144 28.39 -9.77 7.83
CA THR A 144 27.46 -10.79 7.33
C THR A 144 27.40 -10.89 5.82
N SER A 145 27.67 -9.80 5.10
CA SER A 145 27.89 -9.84 3.64
C SER A 145 29.08 -10.72 3.23
N GLN A 146 30.03 -10.97 4.13
CA GLN A 146 31.25 -11.76 3.89
C GLN A 146 31.12 -13.25 4.21
N LEU A 147 30.02 -13.71 4.83
CA LEU A 147 29.85 -15.13 5.20
C LEU A 147 29.32 -15.96 4.00
N PRO A 148 29.99 -17.08 3.66
CA PRO A 148 29.53 -17.97 2.61
C PRO A 148 28.29 -18.78 3.03
N TYR A 149 27.64 -19.39 2.04
CA TYR A 149 26.59 -20.38 2.25
C TYR A 149 27.21 -21.78 2.29
N PRO A 150 26.80 -22.67 3.20
CA PRO A 150 25.56 -22.60 3.99
C PRO A 150 25.68 -21.90 5.35
N GLU A 151 26.87 -21.49 5.81
CA GLU A 151 27.06 -20.98 7.18
C GLU A 151 26.15 -19.79 7.53
N ARG A 152 25.96 -18.86 6.58
CA ARG A 152 25.04 -17.73 6.76
C ARG A 152 23.58 -18.17 6.99
N PHE A 153 23.15 -19.21 6.28
CA PHE A 153 21.81 -19.77 6.41
C PHE A 153 21.63 -20.52 7.74
N GLU A 154 22.65 -21.23 8.21
CA GLU A 154 22.61 -21.91 9.51
C GLU A 154 22.49 -20.91 10.67
N LEU A 155 23.21 -19.78 10.60
CA LEU A 155 23.08 -18.69 11.56
C LEU A 155 21.68 -18.05 11.52
N ALA A 156 21.10 -17.87 10.32
CA ALA A 156 19.73 -17.38 10.17
C ALA A 156 18.70 -18.34 10.78
N LEU A 157 18.86 -19.66 10.61
CA LEU A 157 18.02 -20.66 11.27
C LEU A 157 18.17 -20.62 12.79
N LYS A 158 19.39 -20.45 13.30
CA LYS A 158 19.64 -20.29 14.73
C LYS A 158 18.94 -19.06 15.29
N TYR A 159 19.02 -17.93 14.59
CA TYR A 159 18.31 -16.70 14.95
C TYR A 159 16.79 -16.92 15.05
N VAL A 160 16.17 -17.55 14.04
CA VAL A 160 14.71 -17.76 14.03
C VAL A 160 14.25 -18.73 15.13
N ARG A 161 15.11 -19.67 15.56
CA ARG A 161 14.79 -20.65 16.61
C ARG A 161 14.98 -20.14 18.03
N GLU A 162 16.07 -19.40 18.26
CA GLU A 162 16.57 -19.07 19.60
C GLU A 162 16.62 -17.56 19.87
N GLY A 163 16.49 -16.74 18.83
CA GLY A 163 16.60 -15.29 18.89
C GLY A 163 15.30 -14.58 19.31
N PRO A 164 15.37 -13.25 19.45
CA PRO A 164 14.19 -12.41 19.69
C PRO A 164 13.14 -12.66 18.62
N SER A 165 11.86 -12.73 19.03
CA SER A 165 10.75 -12.92 18.12
C SER A 165 10.81 -11.90 16.99
N LEU A 166 10.58 -12.38 15.76
CA LEU A 166 10.38 -11.49 14.62
C LEU A 166 9.18 -10.56 14.91
N PRO A 167 9.17 -9.33 14.38
CA PRO A 167 8.02 -8.43 14.54
C PRO A 167 6.71 -9.15 14.16
N ASP A 168 5.66 -9.00 14.97
CA ASP A 168 4.35 -9.67 14.79
C ASP A 168 3.56 -9.17 13.56
N ASP A 169 4.17 -8.32 12.74
CA ASP A 169 3.63 -7.69 11.53
C ASP A 169 3.73 -8.60 10.28
N ALA A 170 4.37 -9.77 10.40
CA ALA A 170 4.51 -10.73 9.31
C ALA A 170 3.15 -11.36 8.96
N ALA A 171 2.72 -11.25 7.71
CA ALA A 171 1.48 -11.87 7.26
C ALA A 171 1.56 -13.39 7.47
N PRO A 172 0.43 -14.10 7.69
CA PRO A 172 0.43 -15.56 7.80
C PRO A 172 1.14 -16.26 6.61
N GLY A 173 1.08 -15.65 5.42
CA GLY A 173 1.79 -16.11 4.23
C GLY A 173 3.32 -15.99 4.30
N ASP A 174 3.85 -15.03 5.06
CA ASP A 174 5.29 -14.81 5.18
C ASP A 174 5.96 -15.87 6.05
N ARG A 175 5.28 -16.26 7.14
CA ARG A 175 5.70 -17.38 7.99
C ARG A 175 5.69 -18.69 7.21
N ILE A 176 4.64 -18.90 6.42
CA ILE A 176 4.54 -20.05 5.50
C ILE A 176 5.69 -20.02 4.48
N LEU A 177 5.99 -18.85 3.88
CA LEU A 177 7.08 -18.69 2.92
C LEU A 177 8.45 -19.03 3.53
N MET A 178 8.76 -18.49 4.71
CA MET A 178 10.01 -18.79 5.43
C MET A 178 10.12 -20.28 5.76
N ASP A 179 9.03 -20.90 6.24
CA ASP A 179 8.99 -22.32 6.53
C ASP A 179 9.25 -23.18 5.29
N VAL A 180 8.61 -22.89 4.14
CA VAL A 180 8.81 -23.67 2.92
C VAL A 180 10.18 -23.43 2.28
N LEU A 181 10.75 -22.23 2.37
CA LEU A 181 12.11 -21.95 1.92
C LEU A 181 13.14 -22.71 2.75
N SER A 182 12.94 -22.82 4.07
CA SER A 182 13.80 -23.62 4.94
C SER A 182 13.72 -25.12 4.61
N GLN A 183 12.53 -25.62 4.26
CA GLN A 183 12.32 -27.01 3.83
C GLN A 183 12.96 -27.27 2.46
N GLN A 184 12.82 -26.36 1.51
CA GLN A 184 13.47 -26.47 0.20
C GLN A 184 15.00 -26.44 0.33
N ALA A 185 15.55 -25.62 1.23
CA ALA A 185 16.99 -25.52 1.49
C ALA A 185 17.57 -26.79 2.14
N THR A 186 16.83 -27.44 3.03
CA THR A 186 17.30 -28.61 3.80
C THR A 186 16.96 -29.93 3.11
N ILE A 187 15.70 -30.13 2.74
CA ILE A 187 15.16 -31.36 2.16
C ILE A 187 15.36 -31.36 0.64
N GLY A 188 15.02 -30.26 -0.04
CA GLY A 188 14.99 -30.16 -1.50
C GLY A 188 13.55 -30.05 -2.02
N GLN A 189 13.32 -30.45 -3.28
CA GLN A 189 12.02 -30.34 -3.93
C GLN A 189 10.90 -31.02 -3.13
N CYS A 190 9.69 -30.45 -3.21
CA CYS A 190 8.52 -30.95 -2.52
C CYS A 190 8.24 -32.42 -2.87
N ASN A 191 8.43 -33.30 -1.89
CA ASN A 191 8.22 -34.74 -1.98
C ASN A 191 7.12 -35.23 -1.03
N ALA A 192 6.45 -34.31 -0.34
CA ALA A 192 5.37 -34.62 0.60
C ALA A 192 4.04 -34.89 -0.15
N PRO A 193 3.25 -35.87 0.28
CA PRO A 193 1.91 -36.09 -0.27
C PRO A 193 1.01 -34.87 0.02
N ARG A 194 0.09 -34.58 -0.90
CA ARG A 194 -0.83 -33.45 -0.75
C ARG A 194 -1.72 -33.65 0.49
N PRO A 195 -1.89 -32.65 1.37
CA PRO A 195 -2.79 -32.72 2.51
C PRO A 195 -4.23 -33.05 2.08
N GLY A 196 -4.86 -33.94 2.84
CA GLY A 196 -6.20 -34.46 2.61
C GLY A 196 -7.31 -33.48 2.97
N LEU A 197 -8.55 -33.91 2.75
CA LEU A 197 -9.73 -33.05 2.92
C LEU A 197 -9.89 -32.54 4.36
N PHE A 198 -9.54 -33.37 5.34
CA PHE A 198 -9.63 -33.07 6.78
C PHE A 198 -8.43 -32.30 7.35
N ASP A 199 -7.40 -32.04 6.54
CA ASP A 199 -6.26 -31.21 6.97
C ASP A 199 -6.62 -29.71 6.91
N GLY A 200 -6.06 -28.95 7.86
CA GLY A 200 -6.30 -27.52 8.00
C GLY A 200 -5.88 -26.69 6.78
N ALA A 201 -6.48 -25.51 6.62
CA ALA A 201 -6.20 -24.60 5.50
C ALA A 201 -4.72 -24.20 5.41
N GLU A 202 -4.05 -24.07 6.54
CA GLU A 202 -2.62 -23.75 6.63
C GLU A 202 -1.72 -24.87 6.10
N ALA A 203 -2.05 -26.13 6.39
CA ALA A 203 -1.30 -27.28 5.87
C ALA A 203 -1.38 -27.36 4.34
N LYS A 204 -2.56 -27.09 3.78
CA LYS A 204 -2.78 -27.01 2.32
C LYS A 204 -2.01 -25.84 1.71
N ALA A 205 -2.07 -24.66 2.33
CA ALA A 205 -1.34 -23.47 1.88
C ALA A 205 0.18 -23.69 1.88
N ARG A 206 0.73 -24.35 2.92
CA ARG A 206 2.14 -24.70 3.00
C ARG A 206 2.56 -25.71 1.93
N HIS A 207 1.75 -26.75 1.69
CA HIS A 207 2.04 -27.72 0.63
C HIS A 207 2.00 -27.08 -0.76
N ASP A 208 0.96 -26.30 -1.05
CA ASP A 208 0.81 -25.58 -2.32
C ASP A 208 1.95 -24.57 -2.52
N ALA A 209 2.41 -23.88 -1.46
CA ALA A 209 3.56 -22.96 -1.52
C ALA A 209 4.88 -23.69 -1.78
N TRP A 210 5.12 -24.83 -1.10
CA TRP A 210 6.33 -25.62 -1.33
C TRP A 210 6.36 -26.23 -2.74
N GLN A 211 5.20 -26.68 -3.25
CA GLN A 211 5.08 -27.16 -4.63
C GLN A 211 5.41 -26.05 -5.65
N LYS A 212 4.98 -24.80 -5.40
CA LYS A 212 5.24 -23.65 -6.28
C LYS A 212 6.72 -23.27 -6.38
N LEU A 213 7.55 -23.60 -5.39
CA LEU A 213 9.00 -23.39 -5.48
C LEU A 213 9.66 -24.26 -6.56
N GLY A 214 9.01 -25.35 -6.98
CA GLY A 214 9.40 -26.14 -8.15
C GLY A 214 10.83 -26.66 -8.09
N SER A 215 11.59 -26.44 -9.17
CA SER A 215 12.97 -26.91 -9.33
C SER A 215 14.04 -26.01 -8.68
N MET A 216 13.65 -25.11 -7.78
CA MET A 216 14.57 -24.21 -7.08
C MET A 216 15.68 -24.99 -6.36
N SER A 217 16.93 -24.55 -6.53
CA SER A 217 18.09 -25.22 -5.93
C SER A 217 18.15 -25.00 -4.42
N LYS A 218 18.81 -25.91 -3.68
CA LYS A 218 19.02 -25.73 -2.22
C LYS A 218 19.75 -24.43 -1.91
N HIS A 219 20.73 -24.06 -2.73
CA HIS A 219 21.53 -22.85 -2.57
C HIS A 219 20.69 -21.57 -2.77
N GLU A 220 19.85 -21.55 -3.79
CA GLU A 220 18.92 -20.45 -4.06
C GLU A 220 17.87 -20.31 -2.95
N ALA A 221 17.35 -21.43 -2.44
CA ALA A 221 16.41 -21.42 -1.30
C ALA A 221 17.06 -20.87 -0.02
N MET A 222 18.34 -21.18 0.24
CA MET A 222 19.10 -20.61 1.37
C MET A 222 19.25 -19.09 1.23
N HIS A 223 19.58 -18.61 0.03
CA HIS A 223 19.70 -17.17 -0.26
C HIS A 223 18.37 -16.43 -0.04
N LEU A 224 17.27 -16.96 -0.61
CA LEU A 224 15.94 -16.35 -0.47
C LEU A 224 15.43 -16.38 0.97
N TYR A 225 15.75 -17.42 1.75
CA TYR A 225 15.43 -17.48 3.17
C TYR A 225 16.11 -16.37 3.96
N VAL A 226 17.42 -16.18 3.76
CA VAL A 226 18.18 -15.12 4.44
C VAL A 226 17.70 -13.73 4.02
N GLN A 227 17.41 -13.54 2.73
CA GLN A 227 16.86 -12.28 2.21
C GLN A 227 15.48 -11.97 2.80
N ALA A 228 14.61 -12.98 2.93
CA ALA A 228 13.32 -12.83 3.60
C ALA A 228 13.48 -12.45 5.07
N LEU A 229 14.41 -13.07 5.81
CA LEU A 229 14.72 -12.70 7.19
C LEU A 229 15.19 -11.25 7.32
N GLU A 230 16.02 -10.78 6.38
CA GLU A 230 16.54 -9.41 6.35
C GLU A 230 15.48 -8.35 6.06
N ILE A 231 14.40 -8.73 5.36
CA ILE A 231 13.23 -7.86 5.17
C ILE A 231 12.53 -7.63 6.51
N PHE A 232 12.34 -8.68 7.32
CA PHE A 232 11.66 -8.57 8.62
C PHE A 232 12.53 -7.95 9.70
N ARG A 233 13.84 -8.23 9.70
CA ARG A 233 14.73 -7.75 10.74
C ARG A 233 16.16 -7.58 10.22
N LYS A 234 16.48 -6.38 9.71
CA LYS A 234 17.83 -6.05 9.19
C LYS A 234 18.96 -6.21 10.22
N ASP A 235 18.65 -6.10 11.51
CA ASP A 235 19.59 -6.20 12.62
C ASP A 235 19.64 -7.61 13.25
N TRP A 236 19.07 -8.65 12.64
CA TRP A 236 19.13 -10.04 13.15
C TRP A 236 20.57 -10.51 13.44
N VAL A 237 21.52 -10.00 12.66
CA VAL A 237 22.96 -10.27 12.74
C VAL A 237 23.65 -9.68 13.98
N LEU A 238 23.01 -8.72 14.65
CA LEU A 238 23.50 -8.10 15.88
C LEU A 238 23.09 -8.86 17.14
N TRP A 239 22.38 -9.97 17.00
CA TRP A 239 21.95 -10.75 18.15
C TRP A 239 23.13 -11.47 18.81
N ASP A 240 23.40 -11.14 20.07
CA ASP A 240 24.53 -11.66 20.86
C ASP A 240 24.57 -13.21 20.97
N GLY A 241 23.43 -13.88 20.76
CA GLY A 241 23.32 -15.34 20.74
C GLY A 241 23.93 -16.01 19.50
N LEU A 242 24.23 -15.26 18.44
CA LEU A 242 24.88 -15.79 17.24
C LEU A 242 26.35 -16.13 17.45
N GLN A 243 27.02 -15.51 18.43
CA GLN A 243 28.43 -15.79 18.78
C GLN A 243 29.35 -15.77 17.54
N ILE A 244 29.17 -14.79 16.64
CA ILE A 244 29.97 -14.68 15.40
C ILE A 244 31.42 -14.38 15.78
N THR A 245 32.31 -15.36 15.63
CA THR A 245 33.72 -15.22 15.99
C THR A 245 34.55 -14.63 14.83
N PRO A 246 35.61 -13.86 15.13
CA PRO A 246 36.55 -13.38 14.10
C PRO A 246 37.18 -14.51 13.27
N ASP A 247 37.27 -15.72 13.81
CA ASP A 247 37.81 -16.90 13.12
C ASP A 247 36.83 -17.54 12.12
N MET A 248 35.53 -17.26 12.22
CA MET A 248 34.54 -17.64 11.20
C MET A 248 34.64 -16.74 9.97
N VAL A 249 34.96 -15.45 10.17
CA VAL A 249 35.15 -14.46 9.10
C VAL A 249 36.47 -14.71 8.36
N LYS A 250 37.57 -14.99 9.07
CA LYS A 250 38.87 -15.34 8.45
C LYS A 250 38.83 -16.61 7.59
N ARG A 251 37.93 -17.56 7.90
CA ARG A 251 37.73 -18.78 7.08
C ARG A 251 37.02 -18.47 5.76
N ALA A 252 36.16 -17.46 5.72
CA ALA A 252 35.50 -17.00 4.50
C ALA A 252 36.50 -16.37 3.51
N ASP A 253 37.46 -15.58 4.01
CA ASP A 253 38.52 -14.97 3.19
C ASP A 253 39.46 -16.00 2.55
N ALA A 254 39.70 -17.13 3.22
CA ALA A 254 40.56 -18.22 2.73
C ALA A 254 39.93 -19.02 1.57
N VAL A 255 38.60 -19.05 1.46
CA VAL A 255 37.87 -19.70 0.35
C VAL A 255 37.84 -18.80 -0.90
N ALA A 256 37.98 -17.49 -0.73
CA ALA A 256 37.91 -16.51 -1.82
C ALA A 256 39.25 -16.30 -2.59
N THR A 257 40.36 -16.92 -2.16
CA THR A 257 41.66 -16.79 -2.86
C THR A 257 41.99 -18.03 -3.70
N PRO A 258 41.83 -18.02 -5.04
CA PRO A 258 42.35 -19.09 -5.87
C PRO A 258 43.87 -18.90 -6.00
N LYS A 259 44.67 -19.79 -5.40
CA LYS A 259 46.09 -19.90 -5.74
C LYS A 259 46.22 -20.40 -7.18
N ARG A 260 46.34 -19.47 -8.11
CA ARG A 260 46.82 -19.68 -9.48
C ARG A 260 48.32 -19.95 -9.42
N ALA A 261 48.71 -21.22 -9.52
CA ALA A 261 50.07 -21.61 -9.90
C ALA A 261 50.03 -22.09 -11.36
N LEU A 262 50.79 -21.43 -12.24
CA LEU A 262 51.14 -21.91 -13.59
C LEU A 262 52.53 -22.57 -13.54
N PRO A 263 52.93 -23.36 -14.56
CA PRO A 263 53.34 -24.75 -14.40
C PRO A 263 54.86 -24.93 -14.54
N ASP A 264 55.37 -26.10 -14.14
CA ASP A 264 56.60 -26.65 -14.71
C ASP A 264 56.52 -28.19 -14.74
N GLY A 265 56.90 -28.77 -15.88
CA GLY A 265 57.36 -30.16 -15.97
C GLY A 265 56.35 -31.21 -16.44
N LEU A 266 56.29 -31.42 -17.76
CA LEU A 266 55.99 -32.71 -18.40
C LEU A 266 56.97 -33.80 -17.90
N PRO A 267 56.59 -35.10 -17.83
CA PRO A 267 56.33 -35.87 -19.04
C PRO A 267 55.16 -36.89 -18.98
N SER A 268 54.65 -37.20 -20.18
CA SER A 268 53.84 -38.38 -20.56
C SER A 268 54.79 -39.55 -20.96
N PRO A 269 54.39 -40.80 -21.30
CA PRO A 269 53.07 -41.23 -21.79
C PRO A 269 52.61 -42.69 -21.47
N ALA A 270 51.50 -43.04 -22.14
CA ALA A 270 50.91 -44.37 -22.43
C ALA A 270 49.87 -44.89 -21.40
N ALA A 271 48.79 -45.58 -21.77
CA ALA A 271 48.05 -45.89 -23.00
C ALA A 271 46.76 -46.61 -22.54
N ASP A 272 45.80 -46.77 -23.46
CA ASP A 272 44.62 -47.68 -23.39
C ASP A 272 43.49 -47.28 -22.41
N GLY A 273 42.20 -47.46 -22.66
CA GLY A 273 41.44 -48.12 -23.71
C GLY A 273 39.95 -48.04 -23.34
N ALA A 274 39.08 -48.19 -24.34
CA ALA A 274 37.62 -48.03 -24.28
C ALA A 274 36.87 -49.07 -23.40
N SER A 275 35.62 -48.76 -23.01
CA SER A 275 34.39 -49.53 -23.35
C SER A 275 33.29 -49.58 -22.26
N ALA A 276 32.03 -49.60 -22.76
CA ALA A 276 30.77 -50.14 -22.23
C ALA A 276 30.10 -49.45 -21.02
N ALA A 277 28.91 -48.84 -21.14
CA ALA A 277 27.58 -49.39 -21.46
C ALA A 277 27.00 -50.32 -20.38
N HIS A 278 25.90 -49.88 -19.74
CA HIS A 278 24.75 -50.74 -19.44
C HIS A 278 23.48 -49.91 -19.15
N GLU A 279 22.54 -50.01 -20.08
CA GLU A 279 21.11 -49.74 -19.91
C GLU A 279 20.49 -50.60 -18.81
N ARG A 280 19.47 -50.06 -18.12
CA ARG A 280 18.28 -50.84 -17.74
C ARG A 280 17.03 -49.96 -17.85
N GLN A 281 16.19 -50.30 -18.83
CA GLN A 281 14.78 -49.92 -18.93
C GLN A 281 13.88 -50.81 -18.05
N PRO A 282 12.60 -50.42 -17.83
CA PRO A 282 11.72 -50.97 -16.78
C PRO A 282 10.81 -52.11 -17.29
N PRO A 283 10.12 -52.85 -16.39
CA PRO A 283 9.08 -53.79 -16.76
C PRO A 283 7.65 -53.22 -16.60
N PRO A 284 6.62 -53.90 -17.15
CA PRO A 284 5.62 -53.23 -17.96
C PRO A 284 4.16 -53.33 -17.48
N ASN A 285 3.32 -52.66 -18.26
CA ASN A 285 1.88 -52.58 -18.24
C ASN A 285 1.19 -53.90 -18.67
N ASN A 286 0.04 -54.20 -18.08
CA ASN A 286 -1.02 -55.14 -18.50
C ASN A 286 -2.29 -54.67 -17.76
N GLY A 287 -3.50 -54.56 -18.32
CA GLY A 287 -4.10 -54.88 -19.60
C GLY A 287 -5.58 -54.46 -19.51
N ALA A 288 -6.19 -54.17 -20.66
CA ALA A 288 -7.53 -53.61 -20.81
C ALA A 288 -8.68 -54.60 -20.55
N VAL A 289 -9.85 -54.11 -20.12
CA VAL A 289 -11.18 -54.62 -20.52
C VAL A 289 -12.17 -53.44 -20.63
N ALA A 290 -12.99 -53.50 -21.68
CA ALA A 290 -13.92 -52.47 -22.15
C ALA A 290 -15.31 -52.52 -21.49
N GLY A 291 -16.05 -51.40 -21.57
CA GLY A 291 -17.49 -51.31 -21.31
C GLY A 291 -18.00 -49.85 -21.28
N ALA A 292 -18.58 -49.39 -22.38
CA ALA A 292 -19.33 -48.13 -22.53
C ALA A 292 -20.86 -48.39 -22.37
N PRO A 293 -21.78 -47.41 -22.52
CA PRO A 293 -21.82 -46.01 -22.04
C PRO A 293 -23.17 -45.70 -21.32
N SER A 294 -23.26 -44.60 -20.56
CA SER A 294 -24.55 -43.93 -20.33
C SER A 294 -24.41 -42.48 -19.87
N SER A 295 -25.02 -41.57 -20.61
CA SER A 295 -25.44 -40.20 -20.25
C SER A 295 -26.79 -39.97 -20.97
N PRO A 296 -27.61 -38.95 -20.65
CA PRO A 296 -27.86 -38.22 -19.41
C PRO A 296 -29.40 -38.20 -19.10
N PRO A 297 -29.89 -37.37 -18.16
CA PRO A 297 -30.86 -36.34 -18.57
C PRO A 297 -30.63 -34.99 -17.85
N SER A 298 -30.57 -33.85 -18.53
CA SER A 298 -31.68 -33.02 -19.06
C SER A 298 -32.49 -32.26 -17.98
N LEU A 299 -32.38 -30.94 -18.05
CA LEU A 299 -33.09 -29.87 -17.34
C LEU A 299 -34.63 -29.99 -17.32
N PRO A 300 -35.29 -29.25 -16.40
CA PRO A 300 -36.49 -28.47 -16.73
C PRO A 300 -36.20 -26.97 -16.51
N ARG A 301 -36.21 -26.15 -17.57
CA ARG A 301 -37.33 -25.31 -18.06
C ARG A 301 -37.85 -24.28 -17.05
N THR A 302 -37.58 -23.02 -17.40
CA THR A 302 -38.30 -21.79 -17.05
C THR A 302 -39.81 -21.86 -17.33
N PRO A 303 -40.58 -20.93 -16.75
CA PRO A 303 -41.63 -20.24 -17.49
C PRO A 303 -41.34 -18.76 -17.69
N ALA A 304 -41.72 -18.31 -18.88
CA ALA A 304 -41.72 -16.95 -19.40
C ALA A 304 -42.68 -16.03 -18.61
N ALA A 305 -42.29 -14.76 -18.42
CA ALA A 305 -42.83 -13.58 -19.11
C ALA A 305 -44.29 -13.22 -18.79
N LEU A 306 -44.47 -12.04 -18.19
CA LEU A 306 -45.69 -11.24 -18.27
C LEU A 306 -45.29 -9.85 -18.76
N ALA A 307 -45.64 -9.59 -20.00
CA ALA A 307 -45.51 -8.31 -20.67
C ALA A 307 -46.77 -7.46 -20.46
N SER A 308 -46.55 -6.13 -20.50
CA SER A 308 -47.40 -5.10 -21.11
C SER A 308 -48.88 -5.02 -20.71
N ALA A 309 -49.25 -3.88 -20.12
CA ALA A 309 -50.54 -3.26 -20.35
C ALA A 309 -50.33 -1.77 -20.64
N ALA A 310 -50.19 -1.45 -21.92
CA ALA A 310 -50.49 -0.12 -22.45
C ALA A 310 -52.01 0.03 -22.57
N GLY A 311 -52.57 1.07 -21.96
CA GLY A 311 -53.94 1.50 -22.16
C GLY A 311 -53.96 2.92 -22.73
N THR A 312 -54.20 3.02 -24.03
CA THR A 312 -54.56 4.27 -24.72
C THR A 312 -56.04 4.59 -24.50
N SER A 313 -56.38 5.83 -24.16
CA SER A 313 -57.66 6.41 -24.57
C SER A 313 -57.55 7.93 -24.76
N SER A 314 -57.73 8.30 -26.02
CA SER A 314 -58.32 9.48 -26.65
C SER A 314 -58.33 10.86 -25.97
N ALA A 315 -57.97 11.83 -26.81
CA ALA A 315 -58.03 13.28 -26.65
C ALA A 315 -59.45 13.85 -26.50
N HIS A 316 -59.53 14.97 -25.79
CA HIS A 316 -60.42 16.10 -26.11
C HIS A 316 -59.68 17.41 -25.87
N HIS A 317 -59.57 18.22 -26.93
CA HIS A 317 -59.18 19.62 -26.88
C HIS A 317 -60.19 20.45 -26.09
N ALA A 318 -59.70 21.28 -25.18
CA ALA A 318 -60.33 22.56 -24.83
C ALA A 318 -59.22 23.52 -24.38
N GLU A 319 -58.97 24.54 -25.20
CA GLU A 319 -58.22 25.73 -24.79
C GLU A 319 -58.96 26.41 -23.64
N ASN A 320 -58.24 26.73 -22.56
CA ASN A 320 -58.56 27.93 -21.78
C ASN A 320 -57.31 28.40 -21.04
N GLY A 321 -56.93 29.64 -21.33
CA GLY A 321 -55.89 30.36 -20.60
C GLY A 321 -56.28 30.48 -19.13
N GLY A 322 -55.50 29.83 -18.28
CA GLY A 322 -55.58 29.95 -16.83
C GLY A 322 -54.17 29.90 -16.30
N ILE A 323 -53.77 30.97 -15.63
CA ILE A 323 -52.52 31.06 -14.86
C ILE A 323 -52.53 29.91 -13.84
N VAL A 324 -51.86 28.80 -14.16
CA VAL A 324 -51.58 27.76 -13.16
C VAL A 324 -50.41 28.27 -12.33
N GLN A 325 -50.74 29.04 -11.29
CA GLN A 325 -49.88 29.07 -10.12
C GLN A 325 -49.77 27.63 -9.63
N SER A 326 -48.63 27.00 -9.89
CA SER A 326 -48.30 25.73 -9.27
C SER A 326 -48.05 26.01 -7.79
N PRO A 327 -48.79 25.42 -6.84
CA PRO A 327 -48.41 25.49 -5.45
C PRO A 327 -47.21 24.55 -5.29
N ARG A 328 -45.99 25.07 -5.46
CA ARG A 328 -44.79 24.38 -4.94
C ARG A 328 -44.89 24.46 -3.42
N HIS A 329 -45.64 23.53 -2.81
CA HIS A 329 -45.40 23.18 -1.42
C HIS A 329 -43.91 22.83 -1.35
N LYS A 330 -43.09 23.70 -0.75
CA LYS A 330 -41.68 23.41 -0.49
C LYS A 330 -41.64 22.12 0.32
N GLU A 331 -41.17 21.04 -0.28
CA GLU A 331 -40.81 19.81 0.45
C GLU A 331 -39.95 20.22 1.65
N ARG A 332 -40.45 19.96 2.85
CA ARG A 332 -39.76 20.35 4.08
C ARG A 332 -38.91 19.18 4.54
N MET A 333 -37.69 19.14 4.01
CA MET A 333 -36.68 18.16 4.38
C MET A 333 -35.78 18.74 5.47
N SER A 334 -35.63 17.99 6.56
CA SER A 334 -34.72 18.32 7.67
C SER A 334 -33.69 17.21 7.86
N ILE A 335 -32.44 17.57 8.15
CA ILE A 335 -31.38 16.62 8.49
C ILE A 335 -30.83 16.97 9.86
N PHE A 336 -30.93 16.02 10.78
CA PHE A 336 -30.35 16.08 12.12
C PHE A 336 -28.92 15.58 12.07
N LEU A 337 -27.99 16.40 12.56
CA LEU A 337 -26.54 16.19 12.48
C LEU A 337 -25.93 16.32 13.88
N LEU A 338 -25.06 15.37 14.24
CA LEU A 338 -24.21 15.50 15.42
C LEU A 338 -22.94 16.27 15.06
N ASP A 339 -22.67 17.38 15.74
CA ASP A 339 -21.60 18.33 15.40
C ASP A 339 -20.18 17.75 15.38
N ILE A 340 -19.85 16.87 16.31
CA ILE A 340 -18.53 16.21 16.43
C ILE A 340 -18.42 14.92 15.62
N SER A 341 -19.52 14.46 15.02
CA SER A 341 -19.58 13.17 14.32
C SER A 341 -18.95 13.25 12.93
N PRO A 342 -18.01 12.37 12.57
CA PRO A 342 -17.46 12.32 11.21
C PRO A 342 -18.53 11.97 10.17
N SER A 343 -19.51 11.12 10.50
CA SER A 343 -20.57 10.75 9.56
C SER A 343 -21.54 11.91 9.32
N SER A 344 -21.89 12.66 10.37
CA SER A 344 -22.70 13.88 10.23
C SER A 344 -21.96 14.97 9.48
N ARG A 345 -20.65 15.13 9.74
CA ARG A 345 -19.78 16.08 9.04
C ARG A 345 -19.67 15.78 7.55
N ALA A 346 -19.62 14.51 7.17
CA ALA A 346 -19.61 14.10 5.76
C ALA A 346 -20.88 14.52 5.01
N VAL A 347 -22.05 14.36 5.63
CA VAL A 347 -23.34 14.82 5.07
C VAL A 347 -23.37 16.35 4.97
N ALA A 348 -22.95 17.06 6.02
CA ALA A 348 -22.89 18.52 6.04
C ALA A 348 -21.99 19.06 4.91
N LEU A 349 -20.79 18.50 4.76
CA LEU A 349 -19.85 18.90 3.72
C LEU A 349 -20.39 18.63 2.31
N LEU A 350 -21.09 17.51 2.10
CA LEU A 350 -21.74 17.23 0.83
C LEU A 350 -22.83 18.26 0.50
N LEU A 351 -23.64 18.68 1.48
CA LEU A 351 -24.68 19.69 1.29
C LEU A 351 -24.11 21.05 0.86
N GLU A 352 -22.97 21.47 1.44
CA GLU A 352 -22.26 22.70 1.03
C GLU A 352 -21.82 22.65 -0.44
N MET A 353 -21.55 21.44 -0.96
CA MET A 353 -21.16 21.22 -2.35
C MET A 353 -22.34 20.94 -3.30
N LEU A 354 -23.56 20.90 -2.78
CA LEU A 354 -24.80 20.70 -3.56
C LEU A 354 -25.69 21.95 -3.47
N PRO A 355 -25.46 22.99 -4.31
CA PRO A 355 -26.27 24.22 -4.29
C PRO A 355 -27.78 23.98 -4.44
N ALA A 356 -28.17 22.94 -5.19
CA ALA A 356 -29.56 22.54 -5.37
C ALA A 356 -30.22 22.06 -4.07
N ALA A 357 -29.45 21.57 -3.09
CA ALA A 357 -29.91 21.10 -1.79
C ALA A 357 -29.96 22.21 -0.73
N ARG A 358 -29.69 23.48 -1.07
CA ARG A 358 -29.63 24.60 -0.10
C ARG A 358 -30.93 24.85 0.69
N HIS A 359 -32.05 24.31 0.22
CA HIS A 359 -33.34 24.39 0.91
C HIS A 359 -33.52 23.31 1.99
N VAL A 360 -32.66 22.29 2.02
CA VAL A 360 -32.65 21.26 3.06
C VAL A 360 -32.23 21.91 4.38
N ARG A 361 -33.07 21.76 5.41
CA ARG A 361 -32.82 22.35 6.73
C ARG A 361 -31.89 21.46 7.54
N THR A 362 -30.68 21.92 7.85
CA THR A 362 -29.80 21.24 8.80
C THR A 362 -30.15 21.63 10.24
N ILE A 363 -30.18 20.65 11.13
CA ILE A 363 -30.44 20.81 12.56
C ILE A 363 -29.26 20.17 13.29
N THR A 364 -28.42 21.00 13.89
CA THR A 364 -27.31 20.52 14.72
C THR A 364 -27.84 20.08 16.07
N VAL A 365 -27.41 18.89 16.49
CA VAL A 365 -27.67 18.29 17.79
C VAL A 365 -26.34 18.25 18.52
N SER A 366 -26.26 18.89 19.69
CA SER A 366 -25.07 18.89 20.53
C SER A 366 -25.33 18.28 21.90
N ARG A 367 -26.59 17.96 22.23
CA ARG A 367 -27.00 17.37 23.52
C ARG A 367 -28.05 16.28 23.34
N ILE A 368 -28.07 15.31 24.25
CA ILE A 368 -29.03 14.20 24.24
C ILE A 368 -30.48 14.72 24.25
N SER A 369 -30.75 15.80 24.97
CA SER A 369 -32.07 16.43 25.06
C SER A 369 -32.58 17.01 23.73
N GLU A 370 -31.69 17.21 22.75
CA GLU A 370 -32.00 17.76 21.42
C GLU A 370 -32.20 16.66 20.36
N LEU A 371 -32.02 15.39 20.72
CA LEU A 371 -32.17 14.28 19.79
C LEU A 371 -33.61 14.20 19.25
N PRO A 372 -33.80 13.87 17.96
CA PRO A 372 -35.13 13.62 17.44
C PRO A 372 -35.73 12.35 18.05
N GLU A 373 -37.06 12.30 18.17
CA GLU A 373 -37.80 11.22 18.84
C GLU A 373 -37.45 9.80 18.32
N PRO A 374 -37.30 9.54 17.00
CA PRO A 374 -36.88 8.22 16.52
C PRO A 374 -35.52 7.77 17.06
N VAL A 375 -34.59 8.71 17.28
CA VAL A 375 -33.25 8.41 17.83
C VAL A 375 -33.34 8.20 19.34
N GLN A 376 -34.14 8.98 20.06
CA GLN A 376 -34.36 8.78 21.50
C GLN A 376 -34.97 7.40 21.81
N LYS A 377 -35.86 6.93 20.94
CA LYS A 377 -36.50 5.60 21.05
C LYS A 377 -35.60 4.45 20.59
N GLY A 378 -34.41 4.74 20.05
CA GLY A 378 -33.51 3.73 19.48
C GLY A 378 -34.00 3.13 18.15
N CYS A 379 -34.96 3.78 17.48
CA CYS A 379 -35.49 3.35 16.18
C CYS A 379 -34.63 3.84 15.00
N ALA A 380 -33.81 4.87 15.21
CA ALA A 380 -32.94 5.47 14.20
C ALA A 380 -31.59 5.91 14.80
N LYS A 381 -30.66 6.28 13.91
CA LYS A 381 -29.33 6.82 14.27
C LYS A 381 -29.10 8.19 13.67
N LEU A 382 -28.07 8.91 14.16
CA LEU A 382 -27.57 10.11 13.50
C LEU A 382 -26.44 9.77 12.50
N PRO A 383 -26.30 10.51 11.39
CA PRO A 383 -27.21 11.54 10.91
C PRO A 383 -28.57 10.96 10.46
N LEU A 384 -29.63 11.77 10.61
CA LEU A 384 -31.01 11.39 10.28
C LEU A 384 -31.64 12.42 9.34
N LEU A 385 -32.12 11.97 8.19
CA LEU A 385 -32.95 12.74 7.27
C LEU A 385 -34.43 12.43 7.54
N VAL A 386 -35.25 13.48 7.63
CA VAL A 386 -36.70 13.39 7.78
C VAL A 386 -37.38 14.27 6.74
N GLU A 387 -38.29 13.69 5.97
CA GLU A 387 -39.18 14.39 5.04
C GLU A 387 -40.60 14.44 5.61
N GLU A 388 -40.96 15.58 6.19
CA GLU A 388 -42.17 15.75 7.01
C GLU A 388 -43.47 15.44 6.24
N GLN A 389 -43.50 15.67 4.91
CA GLN A 389 -44.71 15.56 4.10
C GLN A 389 -45.12 14.11 3.81
N HIS A 390 -44.16 13.21 3.72
CA HIS A 390 -44.39 11.81 3.34
C HIS A 390 -44.05 10.82 4.47
N GLY A 391 -43.54 11.32 5.61
CA GLY A 391 -43.09 10.47 6.71
C GLY A 391 -41.90 9.60 6.32
N PHE A 392 -41.10 10.03 5.35
CA PHE A 392 -39.89 9.32 4.93
C PHE A 392 -38.74 9.65 5.87
N GLU A 393 -38.18 8.62 6.50
CA GLU A 393 -37.04 8.70 7.41
C GLU A 393 -35.89 7.87 6.86
N LEU A 394 -34.69 8.44 6.84
CA LEU A 394 -33.47 7.78 6.37
C LEU A 394 -32.30 8.12 7.29
N TRP A 395 -31.70 7.10 7.89
CA TRP A 395 -30.48 7.22 8.68
C TRP A 395 -29.34 6.44 7.99
N ASP A 396 -28.12 6.61 8.50
CA ASP A 396 -26.83 6.26 7.87
C ASP A 396 -26.33 7.31 6.88
N ALA A 397 -25.10 7.80 7.11
CA ALA A 397 -24.53 8.87 6.30
C ALA A 397 -24.36 8.49 4.83
N HIS A 398 -23.97 7.25 4.52
CA HIS A 398 -23.75 6.83 3.13
C HIS A 398 -25.07 6.72 2.37
N ALA A 399 -26.12 6.25 3.04
CA ALA A 399 -27.46 6.21 2.49
C ALA A 399 -28.01 7.63 2.22
N ILE A 400 -27.86 8.55 3.20
CA ILE A 400 -28.25 9.95 3.04
C ILE A 400 -27.46 10.62 1.93
N MET A 401 -26.14 10.45 1.87
CA MET A 401 -25.31 11.02 0.82
C MET A 401 -25.75 10.52 -0.57
N GLY A 402 -26.00 9.22 -0.72
CA GLY A 402 -26.51 8.65 -1.97
C GLY A 402 -27.86 9.25 -2.36
N TYR A 403 -28.80 9.32 -1.41
CA TYR A 403 -30.12 9.92 -1.62
C TYR A 403 -30.04 11.40 -2.05
N LEU A 404 -29.21 12.20 -1.38
CA LEU A 404 -29.04 13.62 -1.69
C LEU A 404 -28.43 13.84 -3.08
N VAL A 405 -27.41 13.06 -3.45
CA VAL A 405 -26.82 13.15 -4.78
C VAL A 405 -27.84 12.72 -5.84
N GLU A 406 -28.54 11.60 -5.66
CA GLU A 406 -29.54 11.15 -6.64
C GLU A 406 -30.73 12.12 -6.78
N LYS A 407 -31.22 12.70 -5.67
CA LYS A 407 -32.34 13.64 -5.68
C LYS A 407 -31.97 15.00 -6.28
N TYR A 408 -30.80 15.53 -5.96
CA TYR A 408 -30.44 16.91 -6.31
C TYR A 408 -29.47 17.05 -7.49
N ALA A 409 -28.73 16.01 -7.88
CA ALA A 409 -27.87 16.05 -9.07
C ALA A 409 -28.61 16.38 -10.37
N PRO A 410 -29.86 15.91 -10.61
CA PRO A 410 -30.60 16.27 -11.83
C PRO A 410 -30.96 17.76 -11.92
N ALA A 411 -31.17 18.43 -10.77
CA ALA A 411 -31.55 19.83 -10.68
C ALA A 411 -30.34 20.79 -10.67
N ALA A 412 -29.12 20.26 -10.55
CA ALA A 412 -27.87 21.05 -10.53
C ALA A 412 -27.46 21.58 -11.93
N GLY A 413 -28.22 21.27 -12.98
CA GLY A 413 -27.86 21.59 -14.38
C GLY A 413 -26.65 20.78 -14.86
N PRO A 414 -26.00 21.16 -15.97
CA PRO A 414 -24.74 20.53 -16.42
C PRO A 414 -23.54 20.86 -15.52
N ALA A 415 -23.76 21.21 -14.25
CA ALA A 415 -22.69 21.49 -13.32
C ALA A 415 -21.89 20.20 -13.06
N PRO A 416 -20.58 20.19 -13.31
CA PRO A 416 -19.76 18.98 -13.20
C PRO A 416 -19.69 18.43 -11.76
N THR A 417 -20.05 19.22 -10.75
CA THR A 417 -19.87 18.93 -9.33
C THR A 417 -20.68 17.75 -8.80
N ALA A 418 -21.96 17.60 -9.14
CA ALA A 418 -22.80 16.56 -8.54
C ALA A 418 -22.50 15.14 -9.09
N SER A 419 -22.10 15.04 -10.36
CA SER A 419 -21.77 13.74 -10.99
C SER A 419 -20.42 13.17 -10.54
N PHE A 420 -19.54 13.98 -9.95
CA PHE A 420 -18.29 13.50 -9.37
C PHE A 420 -18.52 12.77 -8.04
N PHE A 421 -19.45 13.26 -7.23
CA PHE A 421 -19.72 12.67 -5.91
C PHE A 421 -20.33 11.27 -5.99
N LEU A 422 -21.14 11.00 -7.01
CA LEU A 422 -21.61 9.66 -7.34
C LEU A 422 -21.74 9.53 -8.87
N PRO A 423 -20.77 8.85 -9.53
CA PRO A 423 -20.85 8.61 -10.97
C PRO A 423 -22.13 7.88 -11.35
N ARG A 424 -22.66 8.17 -12.55
CA ARG A 424 -23.90 7.55 -13.06
C ARG A 424 -23.65 6.24 -13.80
N ASP A 425 -22.44 6.03 -14.30
CA ASP A 425 -22.04 4.76 -14.89
C ASP A 425 -21.90 3.69 -13.81
N CYS A 426 -22.18 2.44 -14.19
CA CYS A 426 -22.23 1.33 -13.24
C CYS A 426 -20.88 1.10 -12.55
N GLU A 427 -19.77 1.23 -13.30
CA GLU A 427 -18.43 0.98 -12.79
C GLU A 427 -18.01 2.04 -11.76
N GLY A 428 -18.16 3.33 -12.09
CA GLY A 428 -17.88 4.43 -11.19
C GLY A 428 -18.76 4.42 -9.94
N LYS A 429 -20.06 4.12 -10.08
CA LYS A 429 -20.96 3.97 -8.93
C LYS A 429 -20.51 2.83 -8.01
N ALA A 430 -20.19 1.67 -8.58
CA ALA A 430 -19.70 0.52 -7.83
C ALA A 430 -18.36 0.82 -7.13
N LYS A 431 -17.48 1.59 -7.77
CA LYS A 431 -16.19 1.99 -7.20
C LYS A 431 -16.35 2.93 -6.00
N VAL A 432 -17.24 3.92 -6.08
CA VAL A 432 -17.57 4.78 -4.93
C VAL A 432 -18.20 3.96 -3.80
N GLN A 433 -19.15 3.08 -4.12
CA GLN A 433 -19.78 2.20 -3.12
C GLN A 433 -18.77 1.25 -2.46
N GLN A 434 -17.77 0.74 -3.19
CA GLN A 434 -16.68 -0.06 -2.62
C GLN A 434 -15.96 0.71 -1.51
N PHE A 435 -15.62 1.98 -1.74
CA PHE A 435 -14.89 2.76 -0.75
C PHE A 435 -15.74 3.28 0.41
N LEU A 436 -17.04 3.52 0.19
CA LEU A 436 -17.99 3.76 1.28
C LEU A 436 -18.14 2.51 2.16
N ALA A 437 -18.26 1.32 1.56
CA ALA A 437 -18.28 0.06 2.30
C ALA A 437 -16.96 -0.20 3.05
N TYR A 438 -15.80 0.05 2.40
CA TYR A 438 -14.48 0.00 3.03
C TYR A 438 -14.39 0.97 4.22
N ARG A 439 -14.88 2.20 4.06
CA ARG A 439 -14.95 3.19 5.15
C ARG A 439 -15.68 2.60 6.34
N GLN A 440 -16.86 2.02 6.11
CA GLN A 440 -17.71 1.53 7.21
C GLN A 440 -17.20 0.24 7.85
N ALA A 441 -16.69 -0.70 7.04
CA ALA A 441 -16.34 -2.04 7.50
C ALA A 441 -14.89 -2.17 7.99
N THR A 442 -14.00 -1.24 7.60
CA THR A 442 -12.56 -1.40 7.84
C THR A 442 -11.94 -0.15 8.44
N LEU A 443 -11.99 0.98 7.72
CA LEU A 443 -11.34 2.21 8.17
C LEU A 443 -11.98 2.77 9.46
N TRP A 444 -13.31 2.81 9.52
CA TRP A 444 -14.03 3.35 10.66
C TRP A 444 -13.79 2.57 11.96
N PRO A 445 -13.92 1.23 12.00
CA PRO A 445 -13.54 0.46 13.19
C PRO A 445 -12.10 0.72 13.64
N ALA A 446 -11.15 0.80 12.71
CA ALA A 446 -9.74 1.05 13.06
C ALA A 446 -9.54 2.44 13.69
N VAL A 447 -10.12 3.49 13.10
CA VAL A 447 -10.08 4.85 13.66
C VAL A 447 -10.81 4.92 15.00
N ARG A 448 -12.06 4.44 15.04
CA ARG A 448 -12.92 4.49 16.22
C ARG A 448 -12.28 3.79 17.40
N ASP A 449 -11.82 2.56 17.22
CA ASP A 449 -11.28 1.75 18.32
C ASP A 449 -10.04 2.41 18.93
N HIS A 450 -9.15 2.95 18.09
CA HIS A 450 -7.94 3.62 18.53
C HIS A 450 -8.25 4.95 19.26
N VAL A 451 -9.09 5.78 18.67
CA VAL A 451 -9.43 7.11 19.22
C VAL A 451 -10.27 6.96 20.49
N PHE A 452 -11.29 6.10 20.47
CA PHE A 452 -12.22 5.98 21.60
C PHE A 452 -11.60 5.27 22.79
N ALA A 453 -10.68 4.33 22.59
CA ALA A 453 -9.98 3.70 23.71
C ALA A 453 -9.14 4.71 24.51
N GLN A 454 -8.57 5.71 23.83
CA GLN A 454 -7.77 6.76 24.46
C GLN A 454 -8.63 7.83 25.14
N LEU A 455 -9.73 8.24 24.50
CA LEU A 455 -10.57 9.34 25.00
C LEU A 455 -11.66 8.87 25.97
N PHE A 456 -12.18 7.65 25.77
CA PHE A 456 -13.33 7.11 26.48
C PHE A 456 -13.05 5.72 27.08
N PRO A 457 -11.98 5.51 27.87
CA PRO A 457 -11.63 4.18 28.39
C PRO A 457 -12.71 3.58 29.29
N SER A 458 -13.56 4.38 29.94
CA SER A 458 -14.67 3.88 30.77
C SER A 458 -15.96 3.57 29.97
N SER A 459 -15.88 3.63 28.63
CA SER A 459 -17.00 3.38 27.73
C SER A 459 -17.44 1.90 27.72
N PRO A 460 -18.74 1.58 27.70
CA PRO A 460 -19.23 0.23 27.42
C PRO A 460 -18.91 -0.29 26.01
N VAL A 461 -18.53 0.59 25.07
CA VAL A 461 -18.02 0.20 23.73
C VAL A 461 -16.52 -0.05 23.75
N CYS A 462 -15.80 0.39 24.78
CA CYS A 462 -14.45 -0.07 25.04
C CYS A 462 -14.55 -1.38 25.84
N PRO A 463 -14.22 -2.54 25.25
CA PRO A 463 -14.39 -3.84 25.92
C PRO A 463 -13.50 -3.98 27.16
N VAL A 464 -12.54 -3.07 27.34
CA VAL A 464 -11.58 -3.06 28.44
C VAL A 464 -11.46 -1.66 29.01
N SER A 465 -11.63 -1.52 30.33
CA SER A 465 -11.71 -0.18 30.93
C SER A 465 -10.44 0.32 31.61
N ARG A 466 -9.53 -0.56 32.06
CA ARG A 466 -8.32 -0.17 32.83
C ARG A 466 -7.19 -1.21 32.72
N GLY A 467 -5.99 -0.81 33.15
CA GLY A 467 -4.86 -1.72 33.38
C GLY A 467 -4.08 -2.09 32.11
N SER A 468 -3.28 -3.16 32.21
CA SER A 468 -2.47 -3.67 31.09
C SER A 468 -3.30 -4.02 29.86
N ALA A 469 -4.51 -4.56 30.06
CA ALA A 469 -5.40 -4.93 28.97
C ALA A 469 -5.90 -3.71 28.17
N LEU A 470 -6.09 -2.54 28.80
CA LEU A 470 -6.44 -1.31 28.07
C LEU A 470 -5.26 -0.83 27.22
N ARG A 471 -4.02 -0.90 27.75
CA ARG A 471 -2.82 -0.56 26.98
C ARG A 471 -2.68 -1.46 25.76
N GLU A 472 -2.81 -2.77 25.94
CA GLU A 472 -2.77 -3.74 24.85
C GLU A 472 -3.89 -3.49 23.82
N TYR A 473 -5.10 -3.13 24.26
CA TYR A 473 -6.21 -2.77 23.36
C TYR A 473 -5.90 -1.52 22.52
N VAL A 474 -5.35 -0.47 23.15
CA VAL A 474 -4.93 0.76 22.46
C VAL A 474 -3.81 0.46 21.46
N GLU A 475 -2.77 -0.28 21.85
CA GLU A 475 -1.64 -0.65 20.98
C GLU A 475 -2.11 -1.51 19.78
N ASN A 476 -3.03 -2.45 20.02
CA ASN A 476 -3.65 -3.24 18.96
C ASN A 476 -4.51 -2.37 18.02
N GLY A 477 -5.24 -1.40 18.57
CA GLY A 477 -6.00 -0.40 17.81
C GLY A 477 -5.10 0.45 16.92
N GLU A 478 -3.98 0.93 17.47
CA GLU A 478 -2.98 1.72 16.74
C GLU A 478 -2.40 0.92 15.58
N ARG A 479 -1.98 -0.33 15.79
CA ARG A 479 -1.46 -1.20 14.73
C ARG A 479 -2.47 -1.41 13.60
N ARG A 480 -3.75 -1.65 13.92
CA ARG A 480 -4.82 -1.78 12.90
C ARG A 480 -4.98 -0.49 12.10
N LEU A 481 -4.99 0.65 12.78
CA LEU A 481 -5.11 1.96 12.14
C LEU A 481 -3.89 2.28 11.24
N GLN A 482 -2.68 2.01 11.71
CA GLN A 482 -1.46 2.19 10.91
C GLN A 482 -1.46 1.30 9.66
N MET A 483 -1.93 0.06 9.76
CA MET A 483 -2.10 -0.83 8.61
C MET A 483 -3.07 -0.24 7.57
N GLU A 484 -4.21 0.31 8.01
CA GLU A 484 -5.18 0.93 7.10
C GLU A 484 -4.69 2.25 6.51
N LEU A 485 -3.98 3.09 7.27
CA LEU A 485 -3.35 4.29 6.75
C LEU A 485 -2.24 3.96 5.74
N ASN A 486 -1.45 2.91 5.99
CA ASN A 486 -0.48 2.41 5.02
C ASN A 486 -1.17 1.89 3.75
N ARG A 487 -2.30 1.19 3.87
CA ARG A 487 -3.08 0.72 2.72
C ARG A 487 -3.65 1.87 1.91
N LEU A 488 -4.21 2.89 2.56
CA LEU A 488 -4.61 4.14 1.91
C LEU A 488 -3.42 4.76 1.17
N ASN A 489 -2.26 4.87 1.83
CA ASN A 489 -1.07 5.50 1.28
C ASN A 489 -0.47 4.77 0.08
N THR A 490 -0.34 3.44 0.17
CA THR A 490 0.49 2.64 -0.76
C THR A 490 -0.31 1.83 -1.78
N VAL A 491 -1.61 1.67 -1.57
CA VAL A 491 -2.47 0.86 -2.46
C VAL A 491 -3.53 1.73 -3.11
N PHE A 492 -4.24 2.55 -2.33
CA PHE A 492 -5.40 3.28 -2.84
C PHE A 492 -5.04 4.65 -3.42
N LEU A 493 -4.06 5.34 -2.82
CA LEU A 493 -3.63 6.69 -3.20
C LEU A 493 -2.22 6.74 -3.81
N ASP A 494 -1.65 5.58 -4.17
CA ASP A 494 -0.31 5.53 -4.78
C ASP A 494 -0.28 6.23 -6.15
N GLU A 495 -1.28 5.92 -6.98
CA GLU A 495 -1.35 6.40 -8.37
C GLU A 495 -2.63 7.15 -8.70
N MET A 496 -3.52 7.28 -7.70
CA MET A 496 -4.83 7.89 -7.84
C MET A 496 -4.91 9.11 -6.90
N PRO A 497 -5.31 10.29 -7.39
CA PRO A 497 -5.45 11.47 -6.55
C PRO A 497 -6.64 11.36 -5.58
N PHE A 498 -7.61 10.49 -5.88
CA PHE A 498 -8.80 10.24 -5.08
C PHE A 498 -9.11 8.74 -5.05
N LEU A 499 -9.90 8.30 -4.07
CA LEU A 499 -10.13 6.88 -3.82
C LEU A 499 -10.83 6.18 -5.00
N ALA A 500 -11.84 6.82 -5.58
CA ALA A 500 -12.66 6.21 -6.61
C ALA A 500 -12.22 6.53 -8.06
N GLY A 501 -11.17 7.33 -8.25
CA GLY A 501 -10.83 7.81 -9.60
C GLY A 501 -9.84 8.97 -9.64
N ASP A 502 -9.78 9.60 -10.80
CA ASP A 502 -9.07 10.86 -11.06
C ASP A 502 -9.79 12.08 -10.44
N LYS A 503 -11.06 11.91 -10.05
CA LYS A 503 -11.94 12.95 -9.54
C LYS A 503 -12.44 12.64 -8.13
N PRO A 504 -12.72 13.67 -7.31
CA PRO A 504 -13.21 13.47 -5.97
C PRO A 504 -14.63 12.89 -5.96
N SER A 505 -14.92 12.07 -4.97
CA SER A 505 -16.20 11.39 -4.82
C SER A 505 -16.77 11.49 -3.40
N ALA A 506 -18.01 11.01 -3.19
CA ALA A 506 -18.59 10.88 -1.85
C ALA A 506 -17.74 10.00 -0.92
N ALA A 507 -16.98 9.04 -1.48
CA ALA A 507 -16.07 8.22 -0.70
C ALA A 507 -14.93 9.04 -0.10
N ASP A 508 -14.37 10.00 -0.86
CA ASP A 508 -13.28 10.86 -0.39
C ASP A 508 -13.73 11.73 0.78
N ILE A 509 -14.92 12.34 0.66
CA ILE A 509 -15.55 13.11 1.75
C ILE A 509 -15.68 12.24 3.00
N SER A 510 -16.29 11.06 2.87
CA SER A 510 -16.59 10.21 4.02
C SER A 510 -15.34 9.65 4.70
N CYS A 511 -14.35 9.20 3.92
CA CYS A 511 -13.08 8.71 4.43
C CYS A 511 -12.27 9.84 5.08
N ALA A 512 -12.17 11.01 4.47
CA ALA A 512 -11.44 12.15 5.05
C ALA A 512 -12.11 12.62 6.35
N CYS A 513 -13.45 12.61 6.41
CA CYS A 513 -14.16 12.90 7.66
C CYS A 513 -13.86 11.90 8.77
N ALA A 514 -13.67 10.60 8.46
CA ALA A 514 -13.22 9.63 9.45
C ALA A 514 -11.75 9.87 9.85
N VAL A 515 -10.84 10.05 8.89
CA VAL A 515 -9.40 10.27 9.14
C VAL A 515 -9.15 11.54 9.96
N SER A 516 -9.99 12.58 9.87
CA SER A 516 -9.79 13.78 10.68
C SER A 516 -9.89 13.56 12.19
N LEU A 517 -10.46 12.45 12.66
CA LEU A 517 -10.49 12.12 14.10
C LEU A 517 -9.10 11.87 14.69
N LEU A 518 -8.09 11.66 13.85
CA LEU A 518 -6.70 11.60 14.28
C LEU A 518 -6.22 12.93 14.88
N ASP A 519 -6.92 14.05 14.63
CA ASP A 519 -6.67 15.32 15.30
C ASP A 519 -6.85 15.22 16.82
N TRP A 520 -7.68 14.29 17.30
CA TRP A 520 -8.02 14.14 18.72
C TRP A 520 -7.02 13.30 19.51
N VAL A 521 -6.09 12.64 18.82
CA VAL A 521 -5.04 11.81 19.43
C VAL A 521 -3.66 12.30 19.00
N SER A 522 -2.62 11.84 19.69
CA SER A 522 -1.25 12.30 19.41
C SER A 522 -0.56 11.50 18.29
N SER A 523 -0.95 10.24 18.11
CA SER A 523 -0.41 9.28 17.13
C SER A 523 -1.52 8.32 16.70
N PRO A 524 -1.54 7.82 15.44
CA PRO A 524 -0.70 8.23 14.33
C PRO A 524 -1.16 9.56 13.72
N ARG A 525 -0.25 10.23 12.99
CA ARG A 525 -0.48 11.51 12.31
C ARG A 525 -0.55 11.31 10.80
N VAL A 526 -1.43 12.05 10.12
CA VAL A 526 -1.63 11.92 8.66
C VAL A 526 -0.35 12.24 7.89
N GLU A 527 0.47 13.16 8.40
CA GLU A 527 1.73 13.61 7.83
C GLU A 527 2.78 12.49 7.71
N GLN A 528 2.61 11.39 8.45
CA GLN A 528 3.47 10.20 8.34
C GLN A 528 3.23 9.43 7.04
N TYR A 529 2.13 9.72 6.32
CA TYR A 529 1.68 9.00 5.14
C TYR A 529 1.57 9.99 3.96
N PRO A 530 2.60 10.15 3.13
CA PRO A 530 2.69 11.23 2.13
C PRO A 530 1.49 11.34 1.18
N ASN A 531 1.02 10.22 0.63
CA ASN A 531 -0.11 10.23 -0.32
C ASN A 531 -1.43 10.53 0.40
N VAL A 532 -1.59 10.05 1.64
CA VAL A 532 -2.75 10.38 2.49
C VAL A 532 -2.73 11.86 2.86
N ALA A 533 -1.56 12.43 3.19
CA ALA A 533 -1.42 13.85 3.51
C ALA A 533 -1.78 14.75 2.32
N VAL A 534 -1.32 14.39 1.12
CA VAL A 534 -1.67 15.12 -0.12
C VAL A 534 -3.17 15.01 -0.40
N TRP A 535 -3.73 13.81 -0.36
CA TRP A 535 -5.16 13.57 -0.57
C TRP A 535 -6.04 14.29 0.47
N PHE A 536 -5.68 14.20 1.75
CA PHE A 536 -6.41 14.85 2.84
C PHE A 536 -6.36 16.38 2.70
N THR A 537 -5.21 16.92 2.30
CA THR A 537 -5.07 18.34 1.97
C THR A 537 -5.99 18.73 0.82
N ALA A 538 -6.03 17.93 -0.26
CA ALA A 538 -6.93 18.18 -1.39
C ALA A 538 -8.41 18.21 -0.97
N VAL A 539 -8.86 17.26 -0.13
CA VAL A 539 -10.22 17.25 0.41
C VAL A 539 -10.49 18.43 1.34
N SER A 540 -9.49 18.86 2.11
CA SER A 540 -9.62 20.02 3.03
C SER A 540 -9.86 21.35 2.31
N LEU A 541 -9.59 21.42 1.00
CA LEU A 541 -9.86 22.57 0.15
C LEU A 541 -11.30 22.62 -0.36
N PHE A 542 -12.13 21.61 -0.09
CA PHE A 542 -13.51 21.59 -0.54
C PHE A 542 -14.33 22.73 0.10
N PRO A 543 -15.28 23.33 -0.65
CA PRO A 543 -16.19 24.33 -0.10
C PRO A 543 -16.91 23.81 1.14
N GLY A 544 -16.90 24.58 2.24
CA GLY A 544 -17.55 24.19 3.49
C GLY A 544 -16.71 23.30 4.41
N TYR A 545 -15.52 22.85 4.01
CA TYR A 545 -14.71 21.95 4.85
C TYR A 545 -14.32 22.63 6.18
N LYS A 546 -13.89 23.89 6.14
CA LYS A 546 -13.44 24.62 7.34
C LYS A 546 -14.60 24.85 8.30
N GLU A 547 -15.74 25.26 7.77
CA GLU A 547 -16.97 25.57 8.51
C GLU A 547 -17.51 24.32 9.21
N THR A 548 -17.58 23.20 8.48
CA THR A 548 -18.04 21.92 9.03
C THR A 548 -17.04 21.28 10.00
N ALA A 549 -15.76 21.67 9.96
CA ALA A 549 -14.73 21.17 10.87
C ALA A 549 -14.59 21.98 12.18
N ILE A 550 -15.33 23.07 12.38
CA ILE A 550 -15.17 23.95 13.56
C ILE A 550 -15.38 23.17 14.85
N ALA A 551 -16.54 22.53 15.03
CA ALA A 551 -16.86 21.78 16.24
C ALA A 551 -15.88 20.62 16.48
N HIS A 552 -15.53 19.90 15.41
CA HIS A 552 -14.53 18.83 15.43
C HIS A 552 -13.15 19.29 15.94
N LYS A 553 -12.68 20.45 15.46
CA LYS A 553 -11.38 21.01 15.88
C LYS A 553 -11.42 21.60 17.28
N GLN A 554 -12.53 22.24 17.66
CA GLN A 554 -12.72 22.73 19.04
C GLN A 554 -12.71 21.56 20.03
N PHE A 555 -13.38 20.46 19.68
CA PHE A 555 -13.38 19.25 20.50
C PHE A 555 -11.96 18.69 20.68
N ALA A 556 -11.14 18.67 19.63
CA ALA A 556 -9.73 18.22 19.70
C ALA A 556 -8.88 18.98 20.74
N THR A 557 -9.22 20.25 20.99
CA THR A 557 -8.52 21.12 21.95
C THR A 557 -9.14 21.14 23.35
N THR A 558 -10.28 20.47 23.53
CA THR A 558 -11.02 20.45 24.79
C THR A 558 -10.36 19.52 25.81
N PRO A 559 -10.27 19.88 27.11
CA PRO A 559 -9.73 19.00 28.14
C PRO A 559 -10.41 17.61 28.19
N ASN A 560 -9.62 16.56 28.45
CA ASN A 560 -10.09 15.16 28.39
C ASN A 560 -11.29 14.87 29.31
N ASP A 561 -11.37 15.51 30.47
CA ASP A 561 -12.49 15.39 31.41
C ASP A 561 -13.81 15.92 30.83
N VAL A 562 -13.75 16.99 30.04
CA VAL A 562 -14.91 17.56 29.33
C VAL A 562 -15.25 16.76 28.07
N GLN A 563 -14.25 16.22 27.36
CA GLN A 563 -14.47 15.32 26.23
C GLN A 563 -15.23 14.06 26.68
N GLN A 564 -14.85 13.47 27.80
CA GLN A 564 -15.52 12.28 28.37
C GLN A 564 -17.01 12.50 28.68
N GLY A 565 -17.45 13.74 28.93
CA GLY A 565 -18.85 14.09 29.11
C GLY A 565 -19.70 14.05 27.83
N HIS A 566 -19.08 14.13 26.65
CA HIS A 566 -19.75 14.07 25.34
C HIS A 566 -19.89 12.63 24.81
N PHE A 567 -19.38 11.65 25.55
CA PHE A 567 -19.34 10.24 25.18
C PHE A 567 -20.69 9.64 24.78
N ALA A 568 -21.77 10.00 25.48
CA ALA A 568 -23.10 9.45 25.20
C ALA A 568 -23.59 9.78 23.78
N LEU A 569 -23.13 10.91 23.20
CA LEU A 569 -23.44 11.30 21.82
C LEU A 569 -22.65 10.51 20.79
N ALA A 570 -21.40 10.15 21.11
CA ALA A 570 -20.57 9.32 20.24
C ALA A 570 -21.09 7.87 20.10
N LEU A 571 -21.95 7.41 21.03
CA LEU A 571 -22.65 6.12 20.95
C LEU A 571 -23.91 6.12 20.07
N ILE A 572 -24.42 7.31 19.72
CA ILE A 572 -25.67 7.49 18.99
C ILE A 572 -25.45 7.40 17.46
N GLU A 573 -24.20 7.53 17.04
CA GLU A 573 -23.70 7.19 15.69
C GLU A 573 -23.59 5.67 15.49
#